data_AF-A0A8S9E0M7-F1
#
_entry.id   AF-A0A8S9E0M7-F1
#
_cell.length_a   1.000
_cell.length_b   1.000
_cell.length_c   1.000
_cell.angle_alpha   90.00
_cell.angle_beta   90.00
_cell.angle_gamma   90.00
#
_symmetry.space_group_name_H-M   'P 1'
#
loop_
_entity.id
_entity.type
_entity.pdbx_description
1 polymer ?
#
loop_
_entity_poly.entity_id
_entity_poly.type
_entity_poly.pdbx_seq_one_letter_code
_entity_poly.pdbx_strand_id
1 'polypeptide(L)'
;MAIECVETQEWIEEEISKPVEEWVEKTEEKCKKRKWYDPRRWLCWLVTTFVKVVRWVVVKVGKWVVRTVCKIVGAVLGFVRDFFTGLWDVIAGIFTLDWRRILDGLITIGSGFIDLVATLARIQYLGDTLDYIIEEYNRGQLRDYVRKLLEKKYSGEELDNIKKTLRVDHGAFGYRIPMRAIRTFLDSETPSPREPGVSNLVVLHEQGEINLRELCGFDFTEGFWNRKRYKTLKKGLHAGGGGFGEIDNPISEDELDTYLSSRGAQGPKFIVLCMRDGVLKTKLRAAELKGRELGLMPQWTQETKEVKLPEHIKHKGFDTGVAATSLVNFLVDPIGRQRKVRDANGNLIDETAALGDLCTPVAVGVFRYTDTLRGIAACLKGSSCQHLHDASGVTFIDNKPDIVWKYVPIHELGHYFGLCHVDGVDRIMYSSRQNSWFDWWTLPKLLYTKGEPSFTLGEAKQTWDYIVAHFPARCLGGNDAGPVIL
;
A
#
# COMPACT_ATOMS: atom_id res chain seq x y z
N MET A 1 -4.59 4.56 12.04
CA MET A 1 -3.91 5.81 12.46
C MET A 1 -3.78 6.72 11.26
N ALA A 2 -3.83 8.03 11.42
CA ALA A 2 -3.68 8.97 10.31
C ALA A 2 -2.20 9.04 9.87
N ILE A 3 -1.88 9.02 8.56
CA ILE A 3 -0.50 9.15 8.05
C ILE A 3 0.16 10.40 8.60
N GLU A 4 -0.60 11.50 8.61
CA GLU A 4 -0.17 12.82 9.04
C GLU A 4 0.40 12.79 10.47
N CYS A 5 -0.13 11.90 11.31
CA CYS A 5 0.35 11.69 12.67
C CYS A 5 1.63 10.88 12.75
N VAL A 6 1.79 9.89 11.86
CA VAL A 6 3.04 9.14 11.74
C VAL A 6 4.13 10.04 11.17
N GLU A 7 3.82 10.84 10.15
CA GLU A 7 4.71 11.86 9.60
C GLU A 7 5.09 12.90 10.65
N THR A 8 4.16 13.32 11.51
CA THR A 8 4.49 14.22 12.63
C THR A 8 5.44 13.56 13.63
N GLN A 9 5.26 12.26 13.93
CA GLN A 9 6.19 11.54 14.79
C GLN A 9 7.58 11.40 14.15
N GLU A 10 7.62 11.12 12.84
CA GLU A 10 8.85 11.10 12.04
C GLU A 10 9.50 12.48 12.04
N TRP A 11 8.75 13.55 11.83
CA TRP A 11 9.24 14.92 11.93
C TRP A 11 9.82 15.24 13.30
N ILE A 12 9.18 14.82 14.40
CA ILE A 12 9.75 14.95 15.76
C ILE A 12 11.08 14.17 15.87
N GLU A 13 11.19 12.98 15.27
CA GLU A 13 12.45 12.22 15.23
C GLU A 13 13.53 12.93 14.41
N GLU A 14 13.14 13.53 13.30
CA GLU A 14 14.04 14.09 12.31
C GLU A 14 14.53 15.49 12.68
N GLU A 15 13.64 16.38 13.10
CA GLU A 15 13.95 17.79 13.34
C GLU A 15 14.26 18.09 14.82
N ILE A 16 13.70 17.33 15.76
CA ILE A 16 13.92 17.58 17.19
C ILE A 16 14.93 16.58 17.76
N SER A 17 14.73 15.29 17.48
CA SER A 17 15.48 14.23 18.15
C SER A 17 16.91 14.12 17.63
N LYS A 18 17.11 14.19 16.32
CA LYS A 18 18.41 14.01 15.66
C LYS A 18 19.42 15.14 15.95
N PRO A 19 19.09 16.45 15.87
CA PRO A 19 20.07 17.50 16.19
C PRO A 19 20.59 17.42 17.64
N VAL A 20 19.72 16.98 18.56
CA VAL A 20 20.12 16.75 19.95
C VAL A 20 21.04 15.53 20.07
N GLU A 21 20.86 14.47 19.29
CA GLU A 21 21.81 13.33 19.23
C GLU A 21 23.19 13.79 18.81
N GLU A 22 23.25 14.45 17.66
CA GLU A 22 24.52 14.92 17.11
C GLU A 22 25.22 15.90 18.07
N TRP A 23 24.45 16.75 18.77
CA TRP A 23 25.00 17.64 19.79
C TRP A 23 25.54 16.87 21.00
N VAL A 24 24.80 15.87 21.50
CA VAL A 24 25.22 15.02 22.62
C VAL A 24 26.50 14.27 22.27
N GLU A 25 26.58 13.69 21.07
CA GLU A 25 27.77 12.97 20.59
C GLU A 25 28.99 13.89 20.45
N LYS A 26 28.84 15.05 19.80
CA LYS A 26 29.90 16.06 19.68
C LYS A 26 30.38 16.55 21.05
N THR A 27 29.46 16.69 22.01
CA THR A 27 29.78 17.09 23.39
C THR A 27 30.49 15.97 24.13
N GLU A 28 30.05 14.73 23.97
CA GLU A 28 30.65 13.54 24.58
C GLU A 28 32.09 13.33 24.06
N GLU A 29 32.33 13.50 22.76
CA GLU A 29 33.68 13.45 22.18
C GLU A 29 34.59 14.56 22.73
N LYS A 30 34.10 15.81 22.79
CA LYS A 30 34.85 16.92 23.39
C LYS A 30 35.18 16.66 24.85
N CYS A 31 34.28 16.00 25.57
CA CYS A 31 34.48 15.69 26.98
C CYS A 31 35.37 14.47 27.22
N LYS A 32 35.36 13.46 26.33
CA LYS A 32 36.31 12.33 26.36
C LYS A 32 37.76 12.78 26.17
N LYS A 33 37.99 13.87 25.41
CA LYS A 33 39.33 14.48 25.24
C LYS A 33 39.87 15.17 26.51
N ARG A 34 39.05 15.40 27.54
CA ARG A 34 39.49 16.04 28.80
C ARG A 34 40.08 15.03 29.77
N LYS A 35 41.15 15.46 30.46
CA LYS A 35 41.84 14.67 31.48
C LYS A 35 40.90 14.28 32.62
N TRP A 36 41.09 13.09 33.20
CA TRP A 36 40.17 12.49 34.16
C TRP A 36 40.02 13.28 35.47
N TYR A 37 41.03 14.08 35.83
CA TYR A 37 41.10 14.89 37.04
C TYR A 37 40.54 16.32 36.88
N ASP A 38 40.04 16.71 35.70
CA ASP A 38 39.40 18.01 35.52
C ASP A 38 37.95 17.97 36.07
N PRO A 39 37.57 18.80 37.06
CA PRO A 39 36.21 18.83 37.61
C PRO A 39 35.14 19.14 36.54
N ARG A 40 35.52 19.78 35.43
CA ARG A 40 34.63 20.01 34.27
C ARG A 40 34.23 18.72 33.55
N ARG A 41 34.96 17.62 33.74
CA ARG A 41 34.61 16.30 33.19
C ARG A 41 33.40 15.71 33.91
N TRP A 42 33.33 15.83 35.24
CA TRP A 42 32.16 15.39 36.02
C TRP A 42 30.92 16.20 35.67
N LEU A 43 31.05 17.53 35.59
CA LEU A 43 29.95 18.39 35.15
C LEU A 43 29.48 18.04 33.73
N CYS A 44 30.40 17.75 32.81
CA CYS A 44 30.03 17.33 31.47
C CYS A 44 29.30 15.98 31.44
N TRP A 45 29.73 15.01 32.24
CA TRP A 45 29.02 13.72 32.37
C TRP A 45 27.60 13.90 32.92
N LEU A 46 27.44 14.77 33.93
CA LEU A 46 26.12 15.07 34.50
C LEU A 46 25.22 15.78 33.48
N VAL A 47 25.71 16.82 32.81
CA VAL A 47 24.95 17.56 31.78
C VAL A 47 24.56 16.64 30.62
N THR A 48 25.48 15.83 30.11
CA THR A 48 25.18 14.90 29.01
C THR A 48 24.18 13.82 29.43
N THR A 49 24.28 13.27 30.64
CA THR A 49 23.33 12.30 31.19
C THR A 49 21.94 12.95 31.38
N PHE A 50 21.89 14.15 31.96
CA PHE A 50 20.65 14.88 32.15
C PHE A 50 19.97 15.20 30.83
N VAL A 51 20.70 15.70 29.83
CA VAL A 51 20.16 15.96 28.49
C VAL A 51 19.66 14.66 27.85
N LYS A 52 20.39 13.54 27.98
CA LYS A 52 19.92 12.23 27.50
C LYS A 52 18.60 11.81 28.16
N VAL A 53 18.46 11.99 29.48
CA VAL A 53 17.23 11.65 30.22
C VAL A 53 16.08 12.58 29.84
N VAL A 54 16.28 13.90 29.86
CA VAL A 54 15.24 14.89 29.50
C VAL A 54 14.77 14.65 28.07
N ARG A 55 15.70 14.48 27.13
CA ARG A 55 15.38 14.14 25.74
C ARG A 55 14.58 12.83 25.67
N TRP A 56 15.04 11.79 26.35
CA TRP A 56 14.35 10.51 26.35
C TRP A 56 12.90 10.68 26.84
N VAL A 57 12.69 11.41 27.95
CA VAL A 57 11.34 11.70 28.47
C VAL A 57 10.54 12.52 27.46
N VAL A 58 11.05 13.65 26.98
CA VAL A 58 10.32 14.56 26.07
C VAL A 58 9.97 13.86 24.76
N VAL A 59 10.90 13.11 24.16
CA VAL A 59 10.66 12.40 22.90
C VAL A 59 9.69 11.24 23.10
N LYS A 60 9.85 10.43 24.16
CA LYS A 60 8.96 9.27 24.40
C LYS A 60 7.56 9.72 24.77
N VAL A 61 7.44 10.64 25.72
CA VAL A 61 6.14 11.17 26.17
C VAL A 61 5.50 12.00 25.07
N GLY A 62 6.26 12.88 24.41
CA GLY A 62 5.75 13.71 23.31
C GLY A 62 5.18 12.87 22.17
N LYS A 63 5.93 11.87 21.67
CA LYS A 63 5.42 10.94 20.65
C LYS A 63 4.19 10.17 21.12
N TRP A 64 4.17 9.72 22.38
CA TRP A 64 3.04 8.98 22.94
C TRP A 64 1.78 9.85 23.04
N VAL A 65 1.91 11.10 23.51
CA VAL A 65 0.80 12.06 23.56
C VAL A 65 0.28 12.36 22.16
N VAL A 66 1.18 12.70 21.22
CA VAL A 66 0.80 12.99 19.82
C VAL A 66 0.08 11.79 19.22
N ARG A 67 0.59 10.57 19.41
CA ARG A 67 -0.07 9.32 18.94
C ARG A 67 -1.48 9.18 19.48
N THR A 68 -1.64 9.39 20.78
CA THR A 68 -2.91 9.21 21.48
C THR A 68 -3.94 10.22 20.99
N VAL A 69 -3.56 11.51 20.95
CA VAL A 69 -4.41 12.57 20.40
C VAL A 69 -4.81 12.28 18.96
N CYS A 70 -3.84 11.86 18.14
CA CYS A 70 -4.04 11.49 16.76
C CYS A 70 -5.01 10.32 16.56
N LYS A 71 -4.94 9.30 17.41
CA LYS A 71 -5.88 8.17 17.37
C LYS A 71 -7.29 8.63 17.74
N ILE A 72 -7.44 9.47 18.76
CA ILE A 72 -8.74 10.01 19.18
C ILE A 72 -9.34 10.84 18.05
N VAL A 73 -8.60 11.82 17.53
CA VAL A 73 -9.07 12.70 16.44
C VAL A 73 -9.37 11.87 15.19
N GLY A 74 -8.48 10.94 14.82
CA GLY A 74 -8.68 10.06 13.68
C GLY A 74 -9.92 9.17 13.81
N ALA A 75 -10.18 8.61 15.00
CA ALA A 75 -11.37 7.81 15.25
C ALA A 75 -12.65 8.66 15.17
N VAL A 76 -12.64 9.88 15.72
CA VAL A 76 -13.79 10.80 15.64
C VAL A 76 -14.06 11.23 14.20
N LEU A 77 -13.04 11.66 13.46
CA LEU A 77 -13.19 12.06 12.05
C LEU A 77 -13.60 10.88 11.16
N GLY A 78 -13.05 9.69 11.41
CA GLY A 78 -13.45 8.45 10.74
C GLY A 78 -14.93 8.15 10.97
N PHE A 79 -15.38 8.15 12.22
CA PHE A 79 -16.78 7.98 12.56
C PHE A 79 -17.69 9.01 11.87
N VAL A 80 -17.33 10.30 11.89
CA VAL A 80 -18.10 11.36 11.22
C VAL A 80 -18.22 11.08 9.72
N ARG A 81 -17.11 10.73 9.06
CA ARG A 81 -17.11 10.41 7.63
C ARG A 81 -17.96 9.18 7.33
N ASP A 82 -17.78 8.10 8.09
CA ASP A 82 -18.49 6.84 7.88
C ASP A 82 -19.99 7.01 8.16
N PHE A 83 -20.34 7.82 9.16
CA PHE A 83 -21.71 8.21 9.45
C PHE A 83 -22.36 8.91 8.27
N PHE A 84 -21.74 9.97 7.74
CA PHE A 84 -22.29 10.71 6.59
C PHE A 84 -22.29 9.90 5.30
N THR A 85 -21.25 9.10 5.05
CA THR A 85 -21.17 8.23 3.86
C THR A 85 -22.24 7.15 3.92
N GLY A 86 -22.40 6.51 5.07
CA GLY A 86 -23.43 5.49 5.24
C GLY A 86 -24.83 6.07 5.21
N LEU A 87 -25.05 7.27 5.77
CA LEU A 87 -26.33 7.97 5.66
C LEU A 87 -26.66 8.29 4.20
N TRP A 88 -25.69 8.78 3.43
CA TRP A 88 -25.87 9.03 2.00
C TRP A 88 -26.20 7.75 1.22
N ASP A 89 -25.50 6.64 1.49
CA ASP A 89 -25.79 5.37 0.84
C ASP A 89 -27.18 4.82 1.21
N VAL A 90 -27.63 5.01 2.44
CA VAL A 90 -29.02 4.71 2.84
C VAL A 90 -30.01 5.57 2.06
N ILE A 91 -29.81 6.89 2.02
CA ILE A 91 -30.70 7.82 1.31
C ILE A 91 -30.75 7.48 -0.18
N ALA A 92 -29.60 7.35 -0.83
CA ALA A 92 -29.50 7.00 -2.24
C ALA A 92 -30.11 5.61 -2.52
N GLY A 93 -29.92 4.65 -1.63
CA GLY A 93 -30.51 3.31 -1.72
C GLY A 93 -32.04 3.35 -1.66
N ILE A 94 -32.62 4.17 -0.79
CA ILE A 94 -34.09 4.37 -0.72
C ILE A 94 -34.61 4.96 -2.04
N PHE A 95 -33.95 5.98 -2.58
CA PHE A 95 -34.37 6.61 -3.85
C PHE A 95 -34.18 5.71 -5.07
N THR A 96 -33.19 4.82 -5.05
CA THR A 96 -32.90 3.88 -6.15
C THR A 96 -33.57 2.51 -5.96
N LEU A 97 -34.33 2.33 -4.86
CA LEU A 97 -34.86 1.04 -4.41
C LEU A 97 -33.80 -0.08 -4.33
N ASP A 98 -32.53 0.30 -4.18
CA ASP A 98 -31.40 -0.63 -4.03
C ASP A 98 -31.22 -1.00 -2.54
N TRP A 99 -31.88 -2.09 -2.13
CA TRP A 99 -31.77 -2.63 -0.77
C TRP A 99 -30.32 -2.93 -0.34
N ARG A 100 -29.44 -3.27 -1.28
CA ARG A 100 -28.02 -3.57 -0.97
C ARG A 100 -27.29 -2.31 -0.55
N ARG A 101 -27.59 -1.18 -1.19
CA ARG A 101 -27.00 0.12 -0.85
C ARG A 101 -27.46 0.61 0.53
N ILE A 102 -28.71 0.34 0.88
CA ILE A 102 -29.23 0.60 2.24
C ILE A 102 -28.45 -0.21 3.28
N LEU A 103 -28.28 -1.51 3.04
CA LEU A 103 -27.52 -2.38 3.95
C LEU A 103 -26.05 -1.95 4.06
N ASP A 104 -25.40 -1.60 2.94
CA ASP A 104 -24.03 -1.05 2.90
C ASP A 104 -23.92 0.19 3.80
N GLY A 105 -24.88 1.11 3.70
CA GLY A 105 -24.88 2.33 4.49
C GLY A 105 -25.04 2.07 5.98
N LEU A 106 -25.95 1.16 6.37
CA LEU A 106 -26.12 0.76 7.78
C LEU A 106 -24.89 0.05 8.35
N ILE A 107 -24.27 -0.86 7.59
CA ILE A 107 -23.05 -1.54 8.02
C ILE A 107 -21.91 -0.53 8.20
N THR A 108 -21.78 0.44 7.28
CA THR A 108 -20.74 1.48 7.35
C THR A 108 -20.91 2.35 8.59
N ILE A 109 -22.14 2.77 8.92
CA ILE A 109 -22.43 3.51 10.16
C ILE A 109 -22.10 2.66 11.39
N GLY A 110 -22.58 1.41 11.41
CA GLY A 110 -22.38 0.49 12.53
C GLY A 110 -20.90 0.18 12.78
N SER A 111 -20.12 -0.07 11.73
CA SER A 111 -18.69 -0.31 11.85
C SER A 111 -17.95 0.93 12.35
N GLY A 112 -18.27 2.11 11.83
CA GLY A 112 -17.66 3.35 12.30
C GLY A 112 -17.89 3.60 13.79
N PHE A 113 -19.09 3.28 14.30
CA PHE A 113 -19.39 3.39 15.73
C PHE A 113 -18.60 2.37 16.56
N ILE A 114 -18.55 1.11 16.13
CA ILE A 114 -17.80 0.05 16.81
C ILE A 114 -16.31 0.41 16.88
N ASP A 115 -15.73 0.89 15.77
CA ASP A 115 -14.32 1.30 15.70
C ASP A 115 -14.02 2.46 16.66
N LEU A 116 -14.92 3.45 16.76
CA LEU A 116 -14.81 4.54 17.72
C LEU A 116 -14.80 4.02 19.16
N VAL A 117 -15.78 3.19 19.54
CA VAL A 117 -15.90 2.64 20.90
C VAL A 117 -14.68 1.77 21.25
N ALA A 118 -14.26 0.89 20.33
CA ALA A 118 -13.11 0.03 20.54
C ALA A 118 -11.82 0.85 20.71
N THR A 119 -11.63 1.92 19.92
CA THR A 119 -10.48 2.81 20.04
C THR A 119 -10.46 3.52 21.40
N LEU A 120 -11.60 4.10 21.81
CA LEU A 120 -11.71 4.78 23.11
C LEU A 120 -11.48 3.82 24.29
N ALA A 121 -12.03 2.60 24.21
CA ALA A 121 -11.81 1.58 25.23
C ALA A 121 -10.32 1.21 25.35
N ARG A 122 -9.61 1.00 24.24
CA ARG A 122 -8.17 0.68 24.26
C ARG A 122 -7.32 1.79 24.86
N ILE A 123 -7.67 3.04 24.62
CA ILE A 123 -7.01 4.20 25.22
C ILE A 123 -7.27 4.22 26.73
N GLN A 124 -8.53 4.06 27.15
CA GLN A 124 -8.93 4.06 28.56
C GLN A 124 -8.24 2.94 29.36
N TYR A 125 -8.11 1.74 28.78
CA TYR A 125 -7.47 0.58 29.41
C TYR A 125 -5.95 0.50 29.16
N LEU A 126 -5.31 1.57 28.69
CA LEU A 126 -3.87 1.66 28.41
C LEU A 126 -3.32 0.62 27.42
N GLY A 127 -4.18 -0.06 26.67
CA GLY A 127 -3.77 -0.99 25.62
C GLY A 127 -2.90 -0.30 24.56
N ASP A 128 -3.23 0.95 24.23
CA ASP A 128 -2.46 1.78 23.30
C ASP A 128 -1.04 2.11 23.79
N THR A 129 -0.87 2.25 25.11
CA THR A 129 0.45 2.49 25.71
C THR A 129 1.31 1.23 25.63
N LEU A 130 0.72 0.06 25.91
CA LEU A 130 1.41 -1.23 25.76
C LEU A 130 1.82 -1.48 24.30
N ASP A 131 0.90 -1.24 23.36
CA ASP A 131 1.19 -1.38 21.92
C ASP A 131 2.33 -0.47 21.47
N TYR A 132 2.33 0.80 21.92
CA TYR A 132 3.41 1.74 21.60
C TYR A 132 4.76 1.28 22.15
N ILE A 133 4.81 0.76 23.38
CA ILE A 133 6.04 0.23 23.97
C ILE A 133 6.56 -0.97 23.17
N ILE A 134 5.67 -1.90 22.81
CA ILE A 134 6.01 -3.09 22.02
C ILE A 134 6.51 -2.70 20.64
N GLU A 135 5.83 -1.77 19.97
CA GLU A 135 6.20 -1.30 18.63
C GLU A 135 7.56 -0.62 18.62
N GLU A 136 7.81 0.28 19.57
CA GLU A 136 9.08 0.98 19.69
C GLU A 136 10.24 0.04 20.05
N TYR A 137 9.97 -0.98 20.88
CA TYR A 137 10.93 -2.03 21.18
C TYR A 137 11.25 -2.87 19.93
N ASN A 138 10.23 -3.31 19.20
CA ASN A 138 10.39 -4.08 17.96
C ASN A 138 11.13 -3.26 16.90
N ARG A 139 10.86 -1.97 16.77
CA ARG A 139 11.55 -1.05 15.84
C ARG A 139 13.03 -0.95 16.18
N GLY A 140 13.38 -0.84 17.46
CA GLY A 140 14.77 -0.88 17.94
C GLY A 140 15.46 -2.19 17.59
N GLN A 141 14.81 -3.33 17.86
CA GLN A 141 15.36 -4.64 17.51
C GLN A 141 15.54 -4.84 16.00
N LEU A 142 14.60 -4.35 15.18
CA LEU A 142 14.69 -4.40 13.73
C LEU A 142 15.86 -3.55 13.23
N ARG A 143 15.98 -2.31 13.71
CA ARG A 143 17.09 -1.40 13.39
C ARG A 143 18.44 -2.04 13.67
N ASP A 144 18.61 -2.63 14.85
CA ASP A 144 19.86 -3.29 15.24
C ASP A 144 20.14 -4.54 14.40
N TYR A 145 19.10 -5.28 14.02
CA TYR A 145 19.22 -6.42 13.12
C TYR A 145 19.69 -5.99 11.73
N VAL A 146 19.05 -4.97 11.16
CA VAL A 146 19.41 -4.41 9.85
C VAL A 146 20.82 -3.84 9.86
N ARG A 147 21.22 -3.13 10.93
CA ARG A 147 22.61 -2.68 11.10
C ARG A 147 23.61 -3.82 10.92
N LYS A 148 23.41 -4.93 11.64
CA LYS A 148 24.30 -6.10 11.59
C LYS A 148 24.29 -6.77 10.21
N LEU A 149 23.14 -6.85 9.56
CA LEU A 149 23.05 -7.38 8.19
C LEU A 149 23.84 -6.54 7.20
N LEU A 150 23.70 -5.21 7.27
CA LEU A 150 24.41 -4.29 6.39
C LEU A 150 25.92 -4.34 6.63
N GLU A 151 26.36 -4.30 7.88
CA GLU A 151 27.78 -4.41 8.27
C GLU A 151 28.43 -5.73 7.84
N LYS A 152 27.63 -6.80 7.71
CA LYS A 152 28.10 -8.09 7.20
C LYS A 152 28.26 -8.10 5.68
N LYS A 153 27.39 -7.40 4.95
CA LYS A 153 27.34 -7.45 3.47
C LYS A 153 28.17 -6.36 2.80
N TYR A 154 28.17 -5.15 3.34
CA TYR A 154 28.78 -3.96 2.73
C TYR A 154 29.92 -3.45 3.61
N SER A 155 30.81 -2.63 3.03
CA SER A 155 31.93 -2.03 3.76
C SER A 155 32.30 -0.66 3.17
N GLY A 156 33.09 0.13 3.92
CA GLY A 156 33.57 1.44 3.48
C GLY A 156 32.46 2.47 3.23
N GLU A 157 32.69 3.36 2.27
CA GLU A 157 31.79 4.48 1.94
C GLU A 157 30.38 4.00 1.50
N GLU A 158 30.28 2.86 0.82
CA GLU A 158 28.98 2.30 0.42
C GLU A 158 28.12 1.93 1.64
N LEU A 159 28.71 1.29 2.66
CA LEU A 159 28.01 0.97 3.90
C LEU A 159 27.54 2.24 4.62
N ASP A 160 28.40 3.26 4.70
CA ASP A 160 28.09 4.52 5.38
C ASP A 160 26.96 5.27 4.67
N ASN A 161 26.99 5.30 3.33
CA ASN A 161 25.92 5.88 2.52
C ASN A 161 24.59 5.12 2.71
N ILE A 162 24.59 3.79 2.70
CA ILE A 162 23.40 2.98 2.95
C ILE A 162 22.85 3.23 4.36
N LYS A 163 23.70 3.19 5.40
CA LYS A 163 23.28 3.44 6.79
C LYS A 163 22.68 4.83 6.97
N LYS A 164 23.27 5.84 6.32
CA LYS A 164 22.78 7.22 6.34
C LYS A 164 21.42 7.35 5.64
N THR A 165 21.26 6.77 4.46
CA THR A 165 20.02 6.82 3.68
C THR A 165 18.87 6.08 4.39
N LEU A 166 19.17 4.92 4.98
CA LEU A 166 18.21 4.13 5.76
C LEU A 166 17.99 4.65 7.19
N ARG A 167 18.80 5.62 7.63
CA ARG A 167 18.72 6.22 8.97
C ARG A 167 18.84 5.20 10.09
N VAL A 168 19.80 4.30 9.92
CA VAL A 168 20.08 3.21 10.87
C VAL A 168 20.57 3.77 12.20
N ASP A 169 21.38 4.83 12.17
CA ASP A 169 22.00 5.37 13.38
C ASP A 169 21.17 6.50 14.01
N HIS A 170 20.53 7.35 13.20
CA HIS A 170 19.79 8.53 13.68
C HIS A 170 18.49 8.78 12.90
N GLY A 171 17.48 9.35 13.58
CA GLY A 171 16.19 9.73 12.99
C GLY A 171 15.24 8.55 12.73
N ALA A 172 14.27 8.77 11.83
CA ALA A 172 13.27 7.77 11.46
C ALA A 172 13.86 6.68 10.56
N PHE A 173 14.12 5.54 11.19
CA PHE A 173 14.63 4.34 10.54
C PHE A 173 13.59 3.77 9.56
N GLY A 174 14.06 3.49 8.35
CA GLY A 174 13.28 2.81 7.33
C GLY A 174 13.82 3.06 5.92
N TYR A 175 13.49 2.15 5.01
CA TYR A 175 13.80 2.27 3.60
C TYR A 175 12.77 3.15 2.90
N ARG A 176 13.15 4.40 2.60
CA ARG A 176 12.37 5.35 1.79
C ARG A 176 12.43 4.91 0.34
N ILE A 177 11.47 4.10 -0.05
CA ILE A 177 11.47 3.42 -1.34
C ILE A 177 10.50 4.13 -2.28
N PRO A 178 10.98 4.71 -3.39
CA PRO A 178 10.09 5.26 -4.40
C PRO A 178 9.28 4.13 -5.01
N MET A 179 7.97 4.27 -5.03
CA MET A 179 7.06 3.27 -5.58
C MET A 179 6.10 3.91 -6.58
N ARG A 180 5.65 3.12 -7.57
CA ARG A 180 4.64 3.54 -8.53
C ARG A 180 3.32 2.87 -8.21
N ALA A 181 2.26 3.66 -8.09
CA ALA A 181 0.90 3.17 -7.95
C ALA A 181 0.13 3.47 -9.24
N ILE A 182 -0.18 2.43 -10.01
CA ILE A 182 -0.80 2.58 -11.33
C ILE A 182 -2.26 2.17 -11.25
N ARG A 183 -3.15 3.06 -11.67
CA ARG A 183 -4.57 2.78 -11.85
C ARG A 183 -4.85 2.49 -13.33
N THR A 184 -5.28 1.27 -13.65
CA THR A 184 -5.64 0.94 -15.03
C THR A 184 -6.99 1.54 -15.43
N PHE A 185 -7.10 1.89 -16.71
CA PHE A 185 -8.36 2.38 -17.28
C PHE A 185 -8.60 1.82 -18.68
N LEU A 186 -9.88 1.86 -19.08
CA LEU A 186 -10.38 1.55 -20.40
C LEU A 186 -10.91 2.82 -21.04
N ASP A 187 -10.70 2.96 -22.34
CA ASP A 187 -11.14 4.12 -23.09
C ASP A 187 -12.17 3.70 -24.15
N SER A 188 -13.36 4.30 -24.08
CA SER A 188 -14.44 4.06 -25.05
C SER A 188 -14.10 4.51 -26.48
N GLU A 189 -13.08 5.34 -26.67
CA GLU A 189 -12.67 5.84 -27.98
C GLU A 189 -11.52 5.04 -28.60
N THR A 190 -10.89 4.14 -27.84
CA THR A 190 -9.76 3.38 -28.37
C THR A 190 -10.22 2.47 -29.49
N PRO A 191 -9.65 2.61 -30.71
CA PRO A 191 -10.01 1.76 -31.85
C PRO A 191 -9.68 0.30 -31.59
N SER A 192 -10.53 -0.61 -32.08
CA SER A 192 -10.23 -2.03 -32.04
C SER A 192 -9.06 -2.36 -32.97
N PRO A 193 -8.06 -3.14 -32.53
CA PRO A 193 -7.05 -3.69 -33.44
C PRO A 193 -7.62 -4.59 -34.54
N ARG A 194 -8.80 -5.20 -34.30
CA ARG A 194 -9.47 -6.11 -35.24
C ARG A 194 -10.40 -5.36 -36.21
N GLU A 195 -11.09 -4.33 -35.71
CA GLU A 195 -12.01 -3.50 -36.48
C GLU A 195 -11.72 -2.01 -36.22
N PRO A 196 -10.77 -1.37 -36.93
CA PRO A 196 -10.31 -0.01 -36.61
C PRO A 196 -11.39 1.09 -36.64
N GLY A 197 -12.53 0.85 -37.27
CA GLY A 197 -13.68 1.75 -37.29
C GLY A 197 -14.63 1.61 -36.10
N VAL A 198 -14.40 0.63 -35.22
CA VAL A 198 -15.25 0.32 -34.06
C VAL A 198 -14.42 0.45 -32.79
N SER A 199 -15.06 0.88 -31.70
CA SER A 199 -14.38 0.91 -30.41
C SER A 199 -13.97 -0.49 -29.96
N ASN A 200 -12.77 -0.59 -29.41
CA ASN A 200 -12.23 -1.83 -28.85
C ASN A 200 -13.14 -2.40 -27.75
N LEU A 201 -13.72 -1.55 -26.90
CA LEU A 201 -14.60 -2.03 -25.82
C LEU A 201 -15.87 -2.69 -26.34
N VAL A 202 -16.42 -2.18 -27.44
CA VAL A 202 -17.58 -2.78 -28.11
C VAL A 202 -17.20 -4.15 -28.67
N VAL A 203 -16.10 -4.24 -29.42
CA VAL A 203 -15.65 -5.50 -30.04
C VAL A 203 -15.37 -6.56 -28.97
N LEU A 204 -14.71 -6.19 -27.86
CA LEU A 204 -14.45 -7.11 -26.75
C LEU A 204 -15.73 -7.55 -26.04
N HIS A 205 -16.73 -6.66 -25.94
CA HIS A 205 -18.03 -6.99 -25.36
C HIS A 205 -18.83 -7.96 -26.23
N GLU A 206 -18.91 -7.69 -27.54
CA GLU A 206 -19.60 -8.54 -28.51
C GLU A 206 -18.99 -9.95 -28.59
N GLN A 207 -17.67 -10.08 -28.36
CA GLN A 207 -16.96 -11.36 -28.34
C GLN A 207 -17.09 -12.11 -27.01
N GLY A 208 -17.72 -11.51 -25.99
CA GLY A 208 -17.82 -12.11 -24.66
C GLY A 208 -16.50 -12.14 -23.87
N GLU A 209 -15.47 -11.44 -24.33
CA GLU A 209 -14.17 -11.34 -23.65
C GLU A 209 -14.29 -10.46 -22.39
N ILE A 210 -15.16 -9.45 -22.45
CA ILE A 210 -15.54 -8.60 -21.31
C ILE A 210 -17.05 -8.42 -21.23
N ASN A 211 -17.59 -8.20 -20.03
CA ASN A 211 -18.94 -7.65 -19.87
C ASN A 211 -18.83 -6.15 -19.56
N LEU A 212 -19.11 -5.29 -20.54
CA LEU A 212 -19.00 -3.85 -20.36
C LEU A 212 -20.06 -3.29 -19.41
N ARG A 213 -21.26 -3.90 -19.34
CA ARG A 213 -22.29 -3.54 -18.35
C ARG A 213 -21.79 -3.82 -16.93
N GLU A 214 -21.13 -4.95 -16.72
CA GLU A 214 -20.50 -5.27 -15.42
C GLU A 214 -19.38 -4.28 -15.08
N LEU A 215 -18.49 -3.99 -16.04
CA LEU A 215 -17.38 -3.05 -15.87
C LEU A 215 -17.85 -1.60 -15.62
N CYS A 216 -19.03 -1.23 -16.12
CA CYS A 216 -19.67 0.06 -15.84
C CYS A 216 -20.54 0.06 -14.58
N GLY A 217 -20.70 -1.10 -13.92
CA GLY A 217 -21.46 -1.22 -12.68
C GLY A 217 -22.99 -1.24 -12.86
N PHE A 218 -23.47 -1.65 -14.02
CA PHE A 218 -24.90 -1.91 -14.26
C PHE A 218 -25.27 -3.38 -14.00
N ASP A 219 -24.34 -4.30 -14.28
CA ASP A 219 -24.51 -5.72 -13.94
C ASP A 219 -23.68 -6.12 -12.71
N PHE A 220 -24.26 -6.96 -11.84
CA PHE A 220 -23.57 -7.49 -10.66
C PHE A 220 -23.76 -9.01 -10.58
N THR A 221 -22.83 -9.75 -11.17
CA THR A 221 -22.81 -11.22 -11.13
C THR A 221 -22.18 -11.76 -9.85
N GLU A 222 -21.39 -10.95 -9.15
CA GLU A 222 -20.66 -11.34 -7.96
C GLU A 222 -21.46 -11.08 -6.67
N GLY A 223 -21.25 -11.93 -5.65
CA GLY A 223 -21.84 -11.77 -4.32
C GLY A 223 -21.40 -10.47 -3.63
N PHE A 224 -22.13 -10.07 -2.58
CA PHE A 224 -21.93 -8.81 -1.86
C PHE A 224 -20.47 -8.49 -1.49
N TRP A 225 -19.74 -9.47 -0.94
CA TRP A 225 -18.33 -9.37 -0.52
C TRP A 225 -17.31 -9.28 -1.68
N ASN A 226 -17.80 -9.50 -2.89
CA ASN A 226 -17.00 -9.51 -4.10
C ASN A 226 -17.27 -8.29 -4.98
N ARG A 227 -18.22 -7.43 -4.57
CA ARG A 227 -18.62 -6.25 -5.33
C ARG A 227 -17.42 -5.34 -5.65
N LYS A 228 -17.22 -5.13 -6.94
CA LYS A 228 -16.25 -4.21 -7.54
C LYS A 228 -16.81 -2.79 -7.54
N ARG A 229 -15.94 -1.78 -7.44
CA ARG A 229 -16.32 -0.37 -7.52
C ARG A 229 -15.61 0.33 -8.66
N TYR A 230 -15.89 -0.16 -9.87
CA TYR A 230 -15.45 0.52 -11.08
C TYR A 230 -16.05 1.92 -11.15
N LYS A 231 -15.35 2.83 -11.84
CA LYS A 231 -15.79 4.21 -12.02
C LYS A 231 -15.85 4.54 -13.50
N THR A 232 -17.01 4.94 -13.98
CA THR A 232 -17.16 5.53 -15.32
C THR A 232 -17.05 7.05 -15.23
N LEU A 233 -16.36 7.66 -16.19
CA LEU A 233 -16.26 9.12 -16.32
C LEU A 233 -16.53 9.52 -17.77
N LYS A 234 -17.54 10.36 -18.02
CA LYS A 234 -17.75 10.94 -19.35
C LYS A 234 -16.59 11.85 -19.73
N LYS A 235 -16.17 11.77 -20.98
CA LYS A 235 -15.20 12.67 -21.61
C LYS A 235 -15.91 13.93 -22.11
N GLY A 236 -15.24 15.08 -22.02
CA GLY A 236 -15.75 16.38 -22.46
C GLY A 236 -15.64 17.47 -21.39
N LEU A 237 -15.98 18.71 -21.77
CA LEU A 237 -16.01 19.87 -20.89
C LEU A 237 -17.17 19.76 -19.91
N HIS A 238 -16.85 19.51 -18.65
CA HIS A 238 -17.79 19.59 -17.56
C HIS A 238 -17.42 20.81 -16.73
N ALA A 239 -18.38 21.71 -16.51
CA ALA A 239 -18.20 22.87 -15.65
C ALA A 239 -17.98 22.39 -14.21
N GLY A 240 -16.72 22.14 -13.86
CA GLY A 240 -16.31 21.75 -12.52
C GLY A 240 -16.48 22.93 -11.59
N GLY A 241 -17.48 22.87 -10.72
CA GLY A 241 -17.59 23.80 -9.60
C GLY A 241 -16.43 23.63 -8.63
N GLY A 242 -15.39 24.45 -8.76
CA GLY A 242 -14.52 24.98 -7.69
C GLY A 242 -13.91 24.04 -6.63
N GLY A 243 -13.90 22.71 -6.82
CA GLY A 243 -13.35 21.75 -5.85
C GLY A 243 -12.33 20.83 -6.51
N PHE A 244 -11.15 20.71 -5.92
CA PHE A 244 -10.00 19.88 -6.35
C PHE A 244 -10.24 18.34 -6.32
N GLY A 245 -11.50 17.89 -6.49
CA GLY A 245 -11.88 16.47 -6.50
C GLY A 245 -12.16 15.93 -7.91
N GLU A 246 -11.93 14.62 -8.10
CA GLU A 246 -12.34 13.90 -9.31
C GLU A 246 -13.87 14.02 -9.47
N ILE A 247 -14.36 14.78 -10.46
CA ILE A 247 -15.79 15.02 -10.68
C ILE A 247 -16.48 13.68 -10.94
N ASP A 248 -17.47 13.31 -10.12
CA ASP A 248 -18.32 12.15 -10.36
C ASP A 248 -19.31 12.51 -11.47
N ASN A 249 -19.03 12.04 -12.69
CA ASN A 249 -19.94 12.15 -13.83
C ASN A 249 -20.06 10.81 -14.56
N PRO A 250 -20.78 9.85 -13.96
CA PRO A 250 -20.97 8.52 -14.53
C PRO A 250 -21.88 8.56 -15.76
N ILE A 251 -21.72 7.57 -16.64
CA ILE A 251 -22.71 7.30 -17.70
C ILE A 251 -23.97 6.68 -17.09
N SER A 252 -25.12 6.86 -17.75
CA SER A 252 -26.34 6.09 -17.45
C SER A 252 -26.35 4.76 -18.19
N GLU A 253 -27.26 3.86 -17.79
CA GLU A 253 -27.45 2.58 -18.48
C GLU A 253 -27.93 2.80 -19.92
N ASP A 254 -28.92 3.68 -20.13
CA ASP A 254 -29.41 4.04 -21.48
C ASP A 254 -28.32 4.62 -22.38
N GLU A 255 -27.39 5.39 -21.81
CA GLU A 255 -26.24 5.93 -22.53
C GLU A 255 -25.26 4.83 -22.93
N LEU A 256 -25.01 3.87 -22.04
CA LEU A 256 -24.20 2.69 -22.36
C LEU A 256 -24.89 1.83 -23.43
N ASP A 257 -26.20 1.67 -23.37
CA ASP A 257 -26.97 0.88 -24.32
C ASP A 257 -27.02 1.53 -25.70
N THR A 258 -27.13 2.86 -25.73
CA THR A 258 -26.96 3.65 -26.96
C THR A 258 -25.56 3.48 -27.53
N TYR A 259 -24.54 3.53 -26.67
CA TYR A 259 -23.14 3.33 -27.07
C TYR A 259 -22.91 1.92 -27.63
N LEU A 260 -23.42 0.88 -26.97
CA LEU A 260 -23.29 -0.51 -27.43
C LEU A 260 -24.09 -0.78 -28.72
N SER A 261 -25.35 -0.36 -28.78
CA SER A 261 -26.23 -0.63 -29.94
C SER A 261 -25.79 0.11 -31.20
N SER A 262 -25.15 1.27 -31.06
CA SER A 262 -24.54 2.02 -32.16
C SER A 262 -23.10 1.61 -32.47
N ARG A 263 -22.60 0.53 -31.85
CA ARG A 263 -21.21 0.06 -31.94
C ARG A 263 -20.18 1.18 -31.68
N GLY A 264 -20.48 2.04 -30.71
CA GLY A 264 -19.65 3.15 -30.25
C GLY A 264 -19.78 4.43 -31.07
N ALA A 265 -20.64 4.48 -32.09
CA ALA A 265 -20.83 5.67 -32.92
C ALA A 265 -21.65 6.77 -32.22
N GLN A 266 -22.60 6.40 -31.37
CA GLN A 266 -23.48 7.30 -30.62
C GLN A 266 -23.25 7.14 -29.11
N GLY A 267 -23.90 8.01 -28.31
CA GLY A 267 -23.72 8.07 -26.87
C GLY A 267 -22.50 8.88 -26.41
N PRO A 268 -22.37 9.13 -25.10
CA PRO A 268 -21.23 9.84 -24.56
C PRO A 268 -19.96 9.01 -24.70
N LYS A 269 -18.83 9.67 -24.93
CA LYS A 269 -17.51 9.05 -24.76
C LYS A 269 -17.18 9.02 -23.28
N PHE A 270 -16.56 7.96 -22.81
CA PHE A 270 -16.21 7.76 -21.42
C PHE A 270 -14.90 6.98 -21.24
N ILE A 271 -14.39 7.01 -20.02
CA ILE A 271 -13.37 6.08 -19.52
C ILE A 271 -13.96 5.23 -18.40
N VAL A 272 -13.50 3.99 -18.30
CA VAL A 272 -13.80 3.11 -17.16
C VAL A 272 -12.52 2.93 -16.37
N LEU A 273 -12.55 3.22 -15.08
CA LEU A 273 -11.42 3.06 -14.16
C LEU A 273 -11.65 1.82 -13.30
N CYS A 274 -10.59 1.07 -13.03
CA CYS A 274 -10.65 -0.12 -12.18
C CYS A 274 -11.03 0.19 -10.73
N MET A 275 -10.87 1.45 -10.28
CA MET A 275 -11.30 1.95 -8.99
C MET A 275 -11.36 3.49 -8.95
N ARG A 276 -11.99 4.04 -7.90
CA ARG A 276 -11.99 5.49 -7.62
C ARG A 276 -10.65 5.97 -7.07
N ASP A 277 -10.30 7.24 -7.27
CA ASP A 277 -9.06 7.82 -6.76
C ASP A 277 -8.96 7.74 -5.22
N GLY A 278 -10.04 8.11 -4.52
CA GLY A 278 -10.10 8.02 -3.06
C GLY A 278 -9.94 6.60 -2.52
N VAL A 279 -10.33 5.58 -3.29
CA VAL A 279 -10.16 4.17 -2.92
C VAL A 279 -8.71 3.75 -3.08
N LEU A 280 -8.07 4.10 -4.20
CA LEU A 280 -6.64 3.88 -4.40
C LEU A 280 -5.84 4.53 -3.27
N LYS A 281 -6.10 5.81 -2.96
CA LYS A 281 -5.46 6.52 -1.85
C LYS A 281 -5.63 5.82 -0.51
N THR A 282 -6.83 5.28 -0.22
CA THR A 282 -7.09 4.52 1.02
C THR A 282 -6.23 3.25 1.10
N LYS A 283 -6.10 2.53 -0.02
CA LYS A 283 -5.28 1.32 -0.16
C LYS A 283 -3.78 1.61 -0.04
N LEU A 284 -3.29 2.66 -0.72
CA LEU A 284 -1.89 3.09 -0.62
C LEU A 284 -1.55 3.56 0.79
N ARG A 285 -2.45 4.31 1.44
CA ARG A 285 -2.31 4.74 2.83
C ARG A 285 -2.22 3.58 3.80
N ALA A 286 -3.05 2.55 3.63
CA ALA A 286 -2.92 1.32 4.40
C ALA A 286 -1.55 0.66 4.19
N ALA A 287 -1.06 0.64 2.95
CA ALA A 287 0.26 0.09 2.64
C ALA A 287 1.43 0.91 3.21
N GLU A 288 1.34 2.24 3.22
CA GLU A 288 2.34 3.10 3.85
C GLU A 288 2.41 2.90 5.36
N LEU A 289 1.26 2.83 6.02
CA LEU A 289 1.18 2.65 7.47
C LEU A 289 1.73 1.28 7.86
N LYS A 290 1.31 0.22 7.15
CA LYS A 290 1.71 -1.15 7.46
C LYS A 290 3.10 -1.50 6.95
N GLY A 291 3.57 -0.86 5.87
CA GLY A 291 4.95 -0.98 5.40
C GLY A 291 5.96 -0.54 6.46
N ARG A 292 5.64 0.44 7.31
CA ARG A 292 6.53 0.90 8.38
C ARG A 292 6.79 -0.17 9.44
N GLU A 293 5.85 -1.09 9.65
CA GLU A 293 6.05 -2.24 10.54
C GLU A 293 7.15 -3.19 9.99
N LEU A 294 7.38 -3.19 8.68
CA LEU A 294 8.49 -3.88 8.01
C LEU A 294 9.76 -3.02 7.88
N GLY A 295 9.75 -1.78 8.36
CA GLY A 295 10.81 -0.81 8.10
C GLY A 295 10.82 -0.28 6.65
N LEU A 296 9.71 -0.37 5.93
CA LEU A 296 9.53 0.21 4.61
C LEU A 296 8.77 1.54 4.71
N MET A 297 9.19 2.53 3.95
CA MET A 297 8.55 3.84 3.84
C MET A 297 8.23 4.11 2.38
N PRO A 298 7.14 3.54 1.84
CA PRO A 298 6.74 3.74 0.45
C PRO A 298 6.53 5.22 0.13
N GLN A 299 7.08 5.69 -0.99
CA GLN A 299 6.85 7.03 -1.53
C GLN A 299 6.16 6.89 -2.88
N TRP A 300 4.83 7.05 -2.89
CA TRP A 300 4.03 6.73 -4.06
C TRP A 300 3.99 7.86 -5.09
N THR A 301 4.34 7.51 -6.33
CA THR A 301 3.96 8.26 -7.53
C THR A 301 2.71 7.61 -8.11
N GLN A 302 1.60 8.35 -8.18
CA GLN A 302 0.34 7.83 -8.72
C GLN A 302 0.22 8.12 -10.21
N GLU A 303 -0.15 7.11 -10.99
CA GLU A 303 -0.27 7.18 -12.44
C GLU A 303 -1.56 6.50 -12.91
N THR A 304 -1.98 6.81 -14.13
CA THR A 304 -3.04 6.06 -14.83
C THR A 304 -2.48 5.43 -16.09
N LYS A 305 -2.93 4.21 -16.42
CA LYS A 305 -2.47 3.50 -17.61
C LYS A 305 -3.62 2.83 -18.34
N GLU A 306 -3.72 3.10 -19.64
CA GLU A 306 -4.72 2.47 -20.47
C GLU A 306 -4.36 0.99 -20.70
N VAL A 307 -5.34 0.10 -20.62
CA VAL A 307 -5.20 -1.31 -21.01
C VAL A 307 -6.17 -1.66 -22.12
N LYS A 308 -5.68 -2.38 -23.14
CA LYS A 308 -6.40 -2.61 -24.41
C LYS A 308 -6.72 -4.07 -24.67
N LEU A 309 -5.89 -4.98 -24.18
CA LEU A 309 -6.02 -6.41 -24.46
C LEU A 309 -6.90 -7.09 -23.40
N PRO A 310 -7.76 -8.06 -23.76
CA PRO A 310 -8.61 -8.79 -22.82
C PRO A 310 -7.88 -9.34 -21.60
N GLU A 311 -6.70 -9.92 -21.82
CA GLU A 311 -5.83 -10.49 -20.80
C GLU A 311 -5.28 -9.46 -19.79
N HIS A 312 -5.26 -8.17 -20.16
CA HIS A 312 -4.90 -7.05 -19.28
C HIS A 312 -6.10 -6.47 -18.52
N ILE A 313 -7.32 -6.83 -18.92
CA ILE A 313 -8.57 -6.41 -18.27
C ILE A 313 -9.00 -7.51 -17.28
N LYS A 314 -9.04 -8.76 -17.74
CA LYS A 314 -9.39 -9.94 -16.95
C LYS A 314 -8.16 -10.82 -16.80
N HIS A 315 -7.44 -10.60 -15.70
CA HIS A 315 -6.20 -11.30 -15.41
C HIS A 315 -6.44 -12.78 -15.15
N LYS A 316 -5.51 -13.64 -15.59
CA LYS A 316 -5.59 -15.08 -15.32
C LYS A 316 -5.24 -15.35 -13.85
N GLY A 317 -6.16 -16.02 -13.16
CA GLY A 317 -6.00 -16.48 -11.79
C GLY A 317 -5.33 -17.85 -11.70
N PHE A 318 -5.18 -18.37 -10.49
CA PHE A 318 -4.49 -19.65 -10.27
C PHE A 318 -5.30 -20.85 -10.78
N ASP A 319 -6.60 -20.68 -11.00
CA ASP A 319 -7.48 -21.66 -11.66
C ASP A 319 -7.01 -22.05 -13.08
N THR A 320 -6.21 -21.19 -13.71
CA THR A 320 -5.75 -21.39 -15.10
C THR A 320 -4.39 -22.09 -15.22
N GLY A 321 -3.63 -22.21 -14.12
CA GLY A 321 -2.24 -22.70 -14.15
C GLY A 321 -1.22 -21.75 -14.78
N VAL A 322 -1.63 -20.57 -15.29
CA VAL A 322 -0.74 -19.62 -16.00
C VAL A 322 -0.70 -18.22 -15.38
N ALA A 323 -1.23 -18.05 -14.16
CA ALA A 323 -1.32 -16.75 -13.47
C ALA A 323 0.03 -16.01 -13.40
N ALA A 324 1.10 -16.73 -13.03
CA ALA A 324 2.45 -16.19 -12.92
C ALA A 324 2.95 -15.61 -14.25
N THR A 325 2.85 -16.39 -15.33
CA THR A 325 3.30 -15.96 -16.67
C THR A 325 2.44 -14.81 -17.19
N SER A 326 1.12 -14.87 -16.97
CA SER A 326 0.19 -13.80 -17.36
C SER A 326 0.51 -12.49 -16.62
N LEU A 327 0.85 -12.55 -15.33
CA LEU A 327 1.26 -11.39 -14.55
C LEU A 327 2.57 -10.79 -15.08
N VAL A 328 3.57 -11.61 -15.38
CA VAL A 328 4.84 -11.13 -15.95
C VAL A 328 4.63 -10.43 -17.28
N ASN A 329 3.83 -11.01 -18.19
CA ASN A 329 3.50 -10.37 -19.46
C ASN A 329 2.78 -9.04 -19.25
N PHE A 330 1.80 -8.98 -18.33
CA PHE A 330 1.14 -7.73 -17.98
C PHE A 330 2.09 -6.68 -17.39
N LEU A 331 3.06 -7.07 -16.56
CA LEU A 331 4.02 -6.12 -16.01
C LEU A 331 4.98 -5.59 -17.09
N VAL A 332 5.31 -6.40 -18.10
CA VAL A 332 6.20 -5.99 -19.19
C VAL A 332 5.45 -5.14 -20.21
N ASP A 333 4.32 -5.61 -20.72
CA ASP A 333 3.71 -5.08 -21.94
C ASP A 333 3.01 -3.72 -21.69
N PRO A 334 1.93 -3.61 -20.88
CA PRO A 334 1.30 -2.34 -20.61
C PRO A 334 2.05 -1.51 -19.56
N ILE A 335 2.77 -2.11 -18.62
CA ILE A 335 3.37 -1.36 -17.50
C ILE A 335 4.81 -0.93 -17.78
N GLY A 336 5.52 -1.62 -18.68
CA GLY A 336 6.88 -1.27 -19.10
C GLY A 336 7.98 -1.73 -18.14
N ARG A 337 7.74 -2.81 -17.38
CA ARG A 337 8.78 -3.46 -16.57
C ARG A 337 9.75 -4.22 -17.44
N GLN A 338 11.00 -4.30 -17.00
CA GLN A 338 12.08 -4.96 -17.70
C GLN A 338 12.08 -6.45 -17.39
N ARG A 339 12.14 -7.26 -18.45
CA ARG A 339 12.24 -8.72 -18.35
C ARG A 339 13.69 -9.14 -18.20
N LYS A 340 13.93 -10.23 -17.47
CA LYS A 340 15.16 -11.01 -17.58
C LYS A 340 15.37 -11.48 -19.02
N VAL A 341 16.58 -11.30 -19.53
CA VAL A 341 16.99 -11.76 -20.85
C VAL A 341 17.43 -13.21 -20.73
N ARG A 342 16.80 -14.09 -21.52
CA ARG A 342 17.13 -15.51 -21.59
C ARG A 342 17.55 -15.90 -23.00
N ASP A 343 18.42 -16.89 -23.12
CA ASP A 343 18.80 -17.47 -24.42
C ASP A 343 17.66 -18.35 -24.98
N ALA A 344 17.86 -18.88 -26.19
CA ALA A 344 16.90 -19.79 -26.83
C ALA A 344 16.65 -21.09 -26.03
N ASN A 345 17.55 -21.44 -25.11
CA ASN A 345 17.44 -22.62 -24.25
C ASN A 345 16.82 -22.28 -22.87
N GLY A 346 16.45 -21.01 -22.64
CA GLY A 346 15.88 -20.54 -21.37
C GLY A 346 16.91 -20.19 -20.28
N ASN A 347 18.21 -20.25 -20.57
CA ASN A 347 19.26 -19.87 -19.63
C ASN A 347 19.29 -18.35 -19.45
N LEU A 348 19.49 -17.89 -18.21
CA LEU A 348 19.61 -16.47 -17.92
C LEU A 348 20.90 -15.89 -18.52
N ILE A 349 20.77 -14.91 -19.41
CA ILE A 349 21.90 -14.15 -19.99
C ILE A 349 22.13 -12.86 -19.21
N ASP A 350 21.08 -12.08 -18.97
CA ASP A 350 21.15 -10.78 -18.31
C ASP A 350 19.88 -10.50 -17.50
N GLU A 351 20.06 -9.88 -16.34
CA GLU A 351 18.96 -9.43 -15.47
C GLU A 351 19.18 -8.00 -14.96
N THR A 352 20.19 -7.28 -15.45
CA THR A 352 20.61 -5.98 -14.93
C THR A 352 19.48 -4.96 -14.98
N ALA A 353 18.74 -4.90 -16.10
CA ALA A 353 17.59 -4.02 -16.26
C ALA A 353 16.45 -4.39 -15.30
N ALA A 354 16.12 -5.68 -15.19
CA ALA A 354 15.10 -6.18 -14.28
C ALA A 354 15.47 -5.97 -12.79
N LEU A 355 16.76 -6.02 -12.45
CA LEU A 355 17.25 -5.69 -11.11
C LEU A 355 17.16 -4.18 -10.82
N GLY A 356 17.41 -3.33 -11.82
CA GLY A 356 17.22 -1.88 -11.67
C GLY A 356 15.77 -1.52 -11.30
N ASP A 357 14.82 -2.26 -11.87
CA ASP A 357 13.40 -2.16 -11.57
C ASP A 357 13.05 -2.43 -10.09
N LEU A 358 13.90 -3.14 -9.33
CA LEU A 358 13.68 -3.33 -7.88
C LEU A 358 13.77 -2.02 -7.08
N CYS A 359 14.49 -1.01 -7.58
CA CYS A 359 14.60 0.28 -6.92
C CYS A 359 13.26 1.06 -6.96
N THR A 360 12.36 0.72 -7.88
CA THR A 360 11.05 1.36 -8.06
C THR A 360 9.93 0.32 -8.16
N PRO A 361 9.54 -0.34 -7.06
CA PRO A 361 8.44 -1.30 -7.08
C PRO A 361 7.15 -0.68 -7.61
N VAL A 362 6.33 -1.52 -8.26
CA VAL A 362 5.06 -1.10 -8.84
C VAL A 362 3.90 -1.88 -8.24
N ALA A 363 2.85 -1.17 -7.87
CA ALA A 363 1.57 -1.72 -7.47
C ALA A 363 0.48 -1.26 -8.44
N VAL A 364 -0.18 -2.20 -9.11
CA VAL A 364 -1.12 -1.91 -10.19
C VAL A 364 -2.53 -2.32 -9.82
N GLY A 365 -3.45 -1.36 -9.81
CA GLY A 365 -4.88 -1.61 -9.72
C GLY A 365 -5.41 -2.17 -11.04
N VAL A 366 -6.01 -3.36 -11.03
CA VAL A 366 -6.59 -4.04 -12.21
C VAL A 366 -8.09 -4.29 -12.02
N PHE A 367 -8.81 -4.66 -13.08
CA PHE A 367 -10.28 -4.80 -13.00
C PHE A 367 -10.69 -6.08 -12.27
N ARG A 368 -10.19 -7.24 -12.68
CA ARG A 368 -10.58 -8.54 -12.11
C ARG A 368 -9.61 -9.66 -12.46
N TYR A 369 -9.76 -10.78 -11.76
CA TYR A 369 -9.16 -12.07 -12.12
C TYR A 369 -10.22 -13.02 -12.69
N THR A 370 -9.79 -14.15 -13.26
CA THR A 370 -10.67 -15.26 -13.68
C THR A 370 -11.24 -16.03 -12.48
N ASP A 371 -10.52 -16.08 -11.37
CA ASP A 371 -10.93 -16.70 -10.11
C ASP A 371 -11.26 -15.65 -9.02
N THR A 372 -11.32 -16.11 -7.77
CA THR A 372 -11.64 -15.29 -6.60
C THR A 372 -10.45 -14.51 -6.05
N LEU A 373 -9.32 -14.44 -6.78
CA LEU A 373 -8.15 -13.69 -6.32
C LEU A 373 -8.46 -12.21 -6.08
N ARG A 374 -7.61 -11.61 -5.26
CA ARG A 374 -7.67 -10.18 -4.90
C ARG A 374 -6.38 -9.47 -5.23
N GLY A 375 -5.27 -10.19 -5.21
CA GLY A 375 -4.00 -9.73 -5.71
C GLY A 375 -3.12 -10.90 -6.15
N ILE A 376 -2.01 -10.55 -6.79
CA ILE A 376 -0.91 -11.46 -7.08
C ILE A 376 0.39 -10.66 -7.16
N ALA A 377 1.49 -11.25 -6.72
CA ALA A 377 2.82 -10.68 -6.77
C ALA A 377 3.73 -11.48 -7.70
N ALA A 378 4.63 -10.78 -8.40
CA ALA A 378 5.76 -11.36 -9.10
C ALA A 378 7.05 -10.94 -8.40
N CYS A 379 7.78 -11.92 -7.86
CA CYS A 379 9.04 -11.72 -7.16
C CYS A 379 10.22 -12.03 -8.07
N LEU A 380 11.10 -11.06 -8.29
CA LEU A 380 12.22 -11.25 -9.23
C LEU A 380 13.16 -12.37 -8.79
N LYS A 381 13.45 -12.51 -7.49
CA LYS A 381 14.41 -13.52 -7.00
C LYS A 381 13.77 -14.75 -6.37
N GLY A 382 12.43 -14.79 -6.31
CA GLY A 382 11.68 -15.82 -5.59
C GLY A 382 11.93 -15.77 -4.08
N SER A 383 11.17 -16.53 -3.32
CA SER A 383 11.37 -16.72 -1.88
C SER A 383 11.09 -18.19 -1.53
N SER A 384 11.09 -18.54 -0.24
CA SER A 384 10.73 -19.89 0.20
C SER A 384 9.30 -20.32 -0.21
N CYS A 385 8.45 -19.39 -0.61
CA CYS A 385 7.05 -19.64 -1.00
C CYS A 385 6.64 -18.98 -2.31
N GLN A 386 7.51 -18.19 -2.93
CA GLN A 386 7.25 -17.53 -4.21
C GLN A 386 8.26 -18.01 -5.23
N HIS A 387 7.78 -18.33 -6.43
CA HIS A 387 8.67 -18.72 -7.52
C HIS A 387 9.49 -17.52 -7.99
N LEU A 388 10.59 -17.80 -8.69
CA LEU A 388 11.37 -16.78 -9.37
C LEU A 388 10.64 -16.35 -10.64
N HIS A 389 10.46 -15.05 -10.83
CA HIS A 389 9.83 -14.47 -12.01
C HIS A 389 10.83 -13.68 -12.86
N ASP A 390 10.45 -13.40 -14.11
CA ASP A 390 11.28 -12.65 -15.05
C ASP A 390 11.07 -11.13 -14.99
N ALA A 391 10.01 -10.67 -14.32
CA ALA A 391 9.77 -9.27 -13.99
C ALA A 391 9.21 -9.16 -12.56
N SER A 392 9.24 -7.96 -11.98
CA SER A 392 8.75 -7.73 -10.62
C SER A 392 7.63 -6.68 -10.57
N GLY A 393 6.65 -6.92 -9.70
CA GLY A 393 5.54 -6.01 -9.45
C GLY A 393 4.38 -6.72 -8.78
N VAL A 394 3.37 -5.96 -8.39
CA VAL A 394 2.15 -6.51 -7.78
C VAL A 394 0.92 -5.97 -8.49
N THR A 395 -0.11 -6.81 -8.62
CA THR A 395 -1.44 -6.39 -9.08
C THR A 395 -2.45 -6.63 -7.97
N PHE A 396 -3.42 -5.74 -7.85
CA PHE A 396 -4.52 -5.87 -6.91
C PHE A 396 -5.80 -5.32 -7.52
N ILE A 397 -6.94 -5.71 -6.96
CA ILE A 397 -8.25 -5.22 -7.39
C ILE A 397 -8.96 -4.51 -6.25
N ASP A 398 -9.98 -3.75 -6.61
CA ASP A 398 -10.85 -3.12 -5.64
C ASP A 398 -12.09 -3.96 -5.33
N ASN A 399 -12.36 -4.12 -4.02
CA ASN A 399 -13.40 -4.96 -3.47
C ASN A 399 -13.93 -4.39 -2.17
N LYS A 400 -15.22 -4.61 -1.88
CA LYS A 400 -15.84 -4.30 -0.59
C LYS A 400 -15.86 -5.49 0.39
N PRO A 401 -15.80 -5.23 1.70
CA PRO A 401 -15.63 -3.91 2.34
C PRO A 401 -14.15 -3.53 2.49
N ASP A 402 -13.90 -2.22 2.52
CA ASP A 402 -12.54 -1.66 2.65
C ASP A 402 -11.85 -2.06 3.95
N ILE A 403 -12.61 -2.29 5.02
CA ILE A 403 -12.06 -2.70 6.31
C ILE A 403 -11.23 -3.99 6.23
N VAL A 404 -11.57 -4.87 5.27
CA VAL A 404 -10.81 -6.09 4.99
C VAL A 404 -9.87 -5.89 3.79
N TRP A 405 -10.39 -5.38 2.67
CA TRP A 405 -9.66 -5.41 1.41
C TRP A 405 -8.75 -4.20 1.16
N LYS A 406 -8.69 -3.21 2.06
CA LYS A 406 -7.69 -2.13 1.97
C LYS A 406 -6.26 -2.63 2.13
N TYR A 407 -6.07 -3.81 2.73
CA TYR A 407 -4.75 -4.40 2.99
C TYR A 407 -4.20 -5.28 1.87
N VAL A 408 -4.97 -5.52 0.80
CA VAL A 408 -4.52 -6.37 -0.32
C VAL A 408 -3.21 -5.85 -0.95
N PRO A 409 -3.04 -4.56 -1.28
CA PRO A 409 -1.77 -4.11 -1.88
C PRO A 409 -0.56 -4.36 -0.97
N ILE A 410 -0.68 -4.16 0.34
CA ILE A 410 0.44 -4.39 1.26
C ILE A 410 0.70 -5.87 1.51
N HIS A 411 -0.32 -6.72 1.42
CA HIS A 411 -0.16 -8.17 1.39
C HIS A 411 0.67 -8.61 0.17
N GLU A 412 0.31 -8.14 -1.03
CA GLU A 412 1.06 -8.48 -2.24
C GLU A 412 2.48 -7.89 -2.23
N LEU A 413 2.65 -6.68 -1.69
CA LEU A 413 3.99 -6.13 -1.46
C LEU A 413 4.79 -6.97 -0.47
N GLY A 414 4.15 -7.54 0.56
CA GLY A 414 4.77 -8.51 1.45
C GLY A 414 5.37 -9.68 0.66
N HIS A 415 4.60 -10.28 -0.26
CA HIS A 415 5.13 -11.29 -1.16
C HIS A 415 6.28 -10.78 -2.04
N TYR A 416 6.13 -9.59 -2.63
CA TYR A 416 7.19 -8.93 -3.41
C TYR A 416 8.51 -8.81 -2.63
N PHE A 417 8.42 -8.54 -1.33
CA PHE A 417 9.55 -8.49 -0.39
C PHE A 417 9.88 -9.82 0.30
N GLY A 418 9.45 -10.93 -0.29
CA GLY A 418 9.86 -12.28 0.10
C GLY A 418 9.08 -12.90 1.24
N LEU A 419 8.01 -12.27 1.73
CA LEU A 419 7.17 -12.84 2.78
C LEU A 419 6.28 -13.97 2.26
N CYS A 420 6.01 -14.91 3.16
CA CYS A 420 5.13 -16.03 2.93
C CYS A 420 3.84 -15.88 3.69
N HIS A 421 2.82 -16.63 3.27
CA HIS A 421 1.60 -16.70 4.03
C HIS A 421 1.86 -17.26 5.44
N VAL A 422 1.08 -16.78 6.39
CA VAL A 422 1.14 -17.20 7.79
C VAL A 422 -0.26 -17.46 8.32
N ASP A 423 -0.32 -18.12 9.48
CA ASP A 423 -1.56 -18.31 10.22
C ASP A 423 -1.92 -17.06 11.04
N GLY A 424 -3.23 -16.88 11.26
CA GLY A 424 -3.80 -15.83 12.10
C GLY A 424 -4.44 -14.70 11.31
N VAL A 425 -5.76 -14.54 11.45
CA VAL A 425 -6.56 -13.50 10.75
C VAL A 425 -6.12 -12.07 11.08
N ASP A 426 -5.39 -11.89 12.18
CA ASP A 426 -4.78 -10.63 12.59
C ASP A 426 -3.46 -10.32 11.89
N ARG A 427 -3.02 -11.16 10.95
CA ARG A 427 -1.77 -11.01 10.21
C ARG A 427 -2.03 -10.54 8.79
N ILE A 428 -1.22 -9.60 8.31
CA ILE A 428 -1.36 -9.10 6.94
C ILE A 428 -1.12 -10.21 5.92
N MET A 429 -0.12 -11.08 6.14
CA MET A 429 0.18 -12.21 5.27
C MET A 429 -0.76 -13.40 5.45
N TYR A 430 -1.90 -13.24 6.12
CA TYR A 430 -2.87 -14.31 6.24
C TYR A 430 -3.57 -14.59 4.91
N SER A 431 -3.73 -15.88 4.59
CA SER A 431 -4.48 -16.33 3.40
C SER A 431 -5.47 -17.43 3.74
N SER A 432 -6.69 -17.21 3.27
CA SER A 432 -7.82 -18.11 3.38
C SER A 432 -7.78 -19.35 2.53
N ARG A 433 -7.01 -19.29 1.44
CA ARG A 433 -6.92 -20.38 0.48
C ARG A 433 -6.05 -21.50 1.02
N GLN A 434 -5.09 -21.16 1.89
CA GLN A 434 -4.18 -22.10 2.52
C GLN A 434 -4.63 -22.50 3.91
N ASN A 435 -5.46 -21.68 4.57
CA ASN A 435 -5.94 -21.90 5.93
C ASN A 435 -7.47 -21.85 5.98
N SER A 436 -8.12 -22.83 6.62
CA SER A 436 -9.59 -22.94 6.70
C SER A 436 -10.24 -21.60 7.11
N TRP A 437 -11.10 -21.05 6.25
CA TRP A 437 -11.49 -19.64 6.28
C TRP A 437 -12.95 -19.39 6.63
N PHE A 438 -13.14 -18.24 7.29
CA PHE A 438 -14.28 -17.33 7.19
C PHE A 438 -15.67 -17.91 7.48
N ASP A 439 -16.00 -17.94 8.76
CA ASP A 439 -17.40 -17.83 9.19
C ASP A 439 -17.77 -16.34 9.35
N TRP A 440 -19.07 -16.02 9.31
CA TRP A 440 -19.66 -14.70 9.58
C TRP A 440 -19.15 -14.07 10.90
N TRP A 441 -18.72 -14.92 11.84
CA TRP A 441 -18.10 -14.54 13.12
C TRP A 441 -16.66 -14.01 13.03
N THR A 442 -15.99 -14.17 11.89
CA THR A 442 -14.61 -13.68 11.69
C THR A 442 -14.56 -12.17 11.65
N LEU A 443 -15.56 -11.50 11.06
CA LEU A 443 -15.62 -10.03 11.03
C LEU A 443 -15.72 -9.43 12.44
N PRO A 444 -16.69 -9.85 13.29
CA PRO A 444 -16.73 -9.43 14.67
C PRO A 444 -15.42 -9.71 15.40
N LYS A 445 -14.79 -10.88 15.20
CA LYS A 445 -13.52 -11.21 15.86
C LYS A 445 -12.37 -10.31 15.39
N LEU A 446 -12.29 -10.00 14.09
CA LEU A 446 -11.29 -9.09 13.52
C LEU A 446 -11.48 -7.67 14.09
N LEU A 447 -12.72 -7.21 14.16
CA LEU A 447 -13.11 -5.91 14.74
C LEU A 447 -12.83 -5.87 16.26
N TYR A 448 -13.08 -6.95 16.98
CA TYR A 448 -13.09 -6.97 18.44
C TYR A 448 -11.72 -7.28 19.08
N THR A 449 -10.85 -8.07 18.43
CA THR A 449 -9.67 -8.63 19.12
C THR A 449 -8.35 -7.88 18.90
N LYS A 450 -8.15 -7.17 17.78
CA LYS A 450 -6.91 -6.40 17.53
C LYS A 450 -7.03 -5.11 16.71
N GLY A 451 -8.21 -4.76 16.19
CA GLY A 451 -8.47 -3.49 15.51
C GLY A 451 -7.99 -3.44 14.05
N GLU A 452 -6.74 -3.78 13.76
CA GLU A 452 -6.21 -3.86 12.38
C GLU A 452 -5.14 -4.96 12.25
N PRO A 453 -5.06 -5.69 11.12
CA PRO A 453 -4.01 -6.67 10.90
C PRO A 453 -2.62 -6.03 10.87
N SER A 454 -1.59 -6.75 11.31
CA SER A 454 -0.21 -6.24 11.39
C SER A 454 0.84 -7.26 10.93
N PHE A 455 2.05 -6.78 10.68
CA PHE A 455 3.24 -7.59 10.57
C PHE A 455 3.89 -7.80 11.94
N THR A 456 4.66 -8.88 12.06
CA THR A 456 5.49 -9.20 13.21
C THR A 456 6.93 -8.80 12.95
N LEU A 457 7.70 -8.70 14.04
CA LEU A 457 9.15 -8.48 13.94
C LEU A 457 9.86 -9.59 13.11
N GLY A 458 9.37 -10.83 13.17
CA GLY A 458 9.93 -11.94 12.39
C GLY A 458 9.77 -11.72 10.88
N GLU A 459 8.57 -11.31 10.45
CA GLU A 459 8.32 -10.94 9.05
C GLU A 459 9.17 -9.73 8.64
N ALA A 460 9.26 -8.70 9.49
CA ALA A 460 10.12 -7.56 9.19
C ALA A 460 11.59 -7.97 8.97
N LYS A 461 12.13 -8.86 9.81
CA LYS A 461 13.49 -9.40 9.61
C LYS A 461 13.62 -10.17 8.30
N GLN A 462 12.65 -11.02 7.97
CA GLN A 462 12.62 -11.77 6.70
C GLN A 462 12.59 -10.83 5.48
N THR A 463 11.80 -9.76 5.53
CA THR A 463 11.78 -8.72 4.50
C THR A 463 13.17 -8.10 4.32
N TRP A 464 13.87 -7.79 5.40
CA TRP A 464 15.23 -7.24 5.32
C TRP A 464 16.28 -8.24 4.88
N ASP A 465 16.15 -9.52 5.25
CA ASP A 465 16.99 -10.59 4.69
C ASP A 465 16.85 -10.64 3.17
N TYR A 466 15.62 -10.59 2.67
CA TYR A 466 15.33 -10.58 1.24
C TYR A 466 15.88 -9.33 0.55
N ILE A 467 15.63 -8.13 1.09
CA ILE A 467 16.12 -6.87 0.53
C ILE A 467 17.64 -6.87 0.48
N VAL A 468 18.31 -7.13 1.61
CA VAL A 468 19.77 -7.13 1.68
C VAL A 468 20.33 -8.22 0.78
N ALA A 469 19.71 -9.39 0.64
CA ALA A 469 20.19 -10.43 -0.26
C ALA A 469 20.10 -10.04 -1.75
N HIS A 470 19.00 -9.40 -2.17
CA HIS A 470 18.62 -9.34 -3.58
C HIS A 470 18.57 -7.95 -4.21
N PHE A 471 18.45 -6.89 -3.43
CA PHE A 471 18.38 -5.54 -3.97
C PHE A 471 19.78 -5.03 -4.33
N PRO A 472 19.95 -4.37 -5.49
CA PRO A 472 21.17 -3.63 -5.79
C PRO A 472 21.49 -2.60 -4.70
N ALA A 473 22.77 -2.47 -4.34
CA ALA A 473 23.22 -1.53 -3.31
C ALA A 473 22.81 -0.08 -3.63
N ARG A 474 22.83 0.30 -4.91
CA ARG A 474 22.37 1.62 -5.40
C ARG A 474 20.92 1.94 -5.02
N CYS A 475 20.05 0.94 -4.92
CA CYS A 475 18.67 1.14 -4.48
C CYS A 475 18.60 1.55 -2.99
N LEU A 476 19.55 1.10 -2.17
CA LEU A 476 19.60 1.37 -0.72
C LEU A 476 20.44 2.61 -0.38
N GLY A 477 21.46 2.92 -1.19
CA GLY A 477 22.41 4.00 -0.97
C GLY A 477 21.92 5.39 -1.38
N GLY A 478 20.92 5.48 -2.28
CA GLY A 478 20.29 6.75 -2.66
C GLY A 478 20.97 7.53 -3.80
N ASN A 479 22.00 6.98 -4.44
CA ASN A 479 22.72 7.67 -5.52
C ASN A 479 21.89 7.83 -6.82
N ASP A 480 20.78 7.10 -6.96
CA ASP A 480 19.85 7.20 -8.10
C ASP A 480 18.48 7.80 -7.73
N ALA A 481 18.29 8.24 -6.48
CA ALA A 481 17.05 8.88 -6.09
C ALA A 481 16.99 10.24 -6.80
N GLY A 482 16.12 10.36 -7.80
CA GLY A 482 15.71 11.64 -8.38
C GLY A 482 15.30 12.64 -7.29
N PRO A 483 15.07 13.91 -7.67
CA PRO A 483 14.99 15.02 -6.72
C PRO A 483 14.12 14.67 -5.51
N VAL A 484 14.73 14.71 -4.33
CA VAL A 484 14.03 14.63 -3.06
C VAL A 484 13.07 15.82 -3.03
N ILE A 485 11.78 15.55 -3.25
CA ILE A 485 10.73 16.53 -3.01
C ILE A 485 10.65 16.65 -1.48
N LEU A 486 11.29 17.70 -0.95
CA LEU A 486 11.14 18.15 0.44
C LEU A 486 9.78 18.80 0.65
#